data_AF-A0A4S3LS16-F1
#
_entry.id   AF-A0A4S3LS16-F1
#
_cell.length_a   1.000
_cell.length_b   1.000
_cell.length_c   1.000
_cell.angle_alpha   90.00
_cell.angle_beta   90.00
_cell.angle_gamma   90.00
#
_symmetry.space_group_name_H-M   'P 1'
#
loop_
_entity.id
_entity.type
_entity.pdbx_description
1 polymer ?
#
loop_
_entity_poly.entity_id
_entity_poly.type
_entity_poly.pdbx_seq_one_letter_code
_entity_poly.pdbx_strand_id
1 'polypeptide(L)'
;MSLSMFAAFWAISALFVITPGADWAYAISAGIKGHRVVPAVAGMLSGHLVATLIVAAGVGSVIAGAPGVLTVLTVAGAGYLL
;
A
#
# COMPACT_ATOMS: atom_id res chain seq x y z
N MET A 1 -19.83 -7.74 -5.55
CA MET A 1 -18.89 -8.41 -4.63
C MET A 1 -19.70 -9.21 -3.62
N SER A 2 -19.34 -10.46 -3.33
CA SER A 2 -20.06 -11.25 -2.31
C SER A 2 -19.67 -10.80 -0.90
N LEU A 3 -20.53 -11.04 0.10
CA LEU A 3 -20.25 -10.71 1.49
C LEU A 3 -18.98 -11.43 1.99
N SER A 4 -18.78 -12.69 1.58
CA SER A 4 -17.59 -13.48 1.94
C SER A 4 -16.30 -12.85 1.39
N MET A 5 -16.30 -12.35 0.15
CA MET A 5 -15.14 -11.66 -0.42
C MET A 5 -14.88 -10.33 0.30
N PHE A 6 -15.93 -9.57 0.61
CA PHE A 6 -15.79 -8.32 1.38
C PHE A 6 -15.18 -8.59 2.76
N ALA A 7 -15.68 -9.59 3.49
CA ALA A 7 -15.16 -9.97 4.79
C ALA A 7 -13.71 -10.46 4.73
N ALA A 8 -13.36 -11.27 3.72
CA ALA A 8 -11.99 -11.74 3.51
C ALA A 8 -11.02 -10.58 3.22
N PHE A 9 -11.41 -9.64 2.36
CA PHE A 9 -10.64 -8.42 2.09
C PHE A 9 -10.39 -7.62 3.37
N TRP A 10 -11.44 -7.41 4.17
CA TRP A 10 -11.34 -6.68 5.44
C TRP A 10 -10.43 -7.39 6.45
N ALA A 11 -10.58 -8.70 6.59
CA ALA A 11 -9.78 -9.50 7.51
C ALA A 11 -8.29 -9.46 7.16
N ILE A 12 -7.95 -9.66 5.88
CA ILE A 12 -6.56 -9.60 5.40
C ILE A 12 -6.00 -8.18 5.54
N SER A 13 -6.79 -7.15 5.20
CA SER A 13 -6.36 -5.75 5.35
C SER A 13 -6.07 -5.40 6.81
N ALA A 14 -6.94 -5.79 7.74
CA ALA A 14 -6.73 -5.57 9.16
C ALA A 14 -5.48 -6.31 9.68
N LEU A 15 -5.24 -7.53 9.21
CA LEU A 15 -4.04 -8.28 9.55
C LEU A 15 -2.77 -7.55 9.09
N PHE A 16 -2.74 -6.99 7.88
CA PHE A 16 -1.60 -6.22 7.39
C PHE A 16 -1.39 -4.90 8.14
N VAL A 17 -2.45 -4.24 8.59
CA VAL A 17 -2.34 -3.00 9.39
C VAL A 17 -1.65 -3.28 10.74
N ILE A 18 -2.01 -4.40 11.39
CA ILE A 18 -1.48 -4.75 12.71
C ILE A 18 -0.09 -5.39 12.61
N THR A 19 0.21 -6.09 11.51
CA THR A 19 1.51 -6.74 11.32
C THR A 19 2.58 -5.68 11.07
N PRO A 20 3.63 -5.59 11.92
CA PRO A 20 4.68 -4.60 11.74
C PRO A 20 5.44 -4.86 10.43
N GLY A 21 5.48 -3.83 9.58
CA GLY A 21 6.13 -3.84 8.27
C GLY A 21 7.11 -2.68 8.09
N ALA A 22 7.45 -2.36 6.84
CA ALA A 22 8.42 -1.31 6.51
C ALA A 22 8.02 0.09 7.02
N ASP A 23 6.73 0.44 6.95
CA ASP A 23 6.21 1.73 7.41
C ASP A 23 6.41 1.91 8.92
N TRP A 24 6.18 0.86 9.70
CA TRP A 24 6.44 0.85 11.14
C TRP A 24 7.93 1.04 11.44
N ALA A 25 8.82 0.34 10.72
CA ALA A 25 10.26 0.50 10.87
C ALA A 25 10.72 1.93 10.52
N TYR A 26 10.16 2.52 9.47
CA TYR A 26 10.44 3.90 9.07
C TYR A 26 9.95 4.91 10.10
N ALA A 27 8.72 4.76 10.61
CA ALA A 27 8.15 5.62 11.66
C ALA A 27 9.00 5.60 12.94
N ILE A 28 9.40 4.41 13.39
CA ILE A 28 10.27 4.22 14.57
C ILE A 28 11.63 4.87 14.35
N SER A 29 12.24 4.65 13.17
CA SER A 29 13.53 5.26 12.82
C SER A 29 13.47 6.79 12.77
N ALA A 30 12.35 7.35 12.31
CA ALA A 30 12.11 8.79 12.32
C ALA A 30 11.89 9.33 13.75
N GLY A 31 11.26 8.55 14.63
CA GLY A 31 11.07 8.82 16.06
C GLY A 31 12.36 8.86 16.85
N ILE A 32 13.25 7.89 16.64
CA ILE A 32 14.57 7.86 17.28
C ILE A 32 15.40 9.10 16.92
N LYS A 33 15.19 9.70 15.74
CA LYS A 33 15.88 10.91 15.28
C LYS A 33 15.26 12.23 15.79
N GLY A 34 14.26 12.17 16.68
CA GLY A 34 13.75 13.28 17.50
C GLY A 34 12.89 14.35 16.79
N HIS A 35 13.19 14.69 15.54
CA HIS A 35 12.60 15.88 14.87
C HIS A 35 11.88 15.57 13.55
N ARG A 36 11.82 14.30 13.13
CA ARG A 36 11.34 13.93 11.78
C ARG A 36 10.06 13.11 11.75
N VAL A 37 9.42 12.89 12.89
CA VAL A 37 8.18 12.07 12.97
C VAL A 37 7.06 12.69 12.16
N VAL A 38 6.77 13.98 12.37
CA VAL A 38 5.68 14.68 11.68
C VAL A 38 5.84 14.63 10.15
N PRO A 39 6.97 15.05 9.55
CA PRO A 39 7.13 14.95 8.10
C PRO A 39 7.17 13.50 7.59
N ALA A 40 7.71 12.55 8.38
CA ALA A 40 7.71 11.13 8.01
C ALA A 40 6.28 10.55 7.93
N VAL A 41 5.47 10.78 8.96
CA VAL A 41 4.08 10.31 9.00
C VAL A 41 3.23 11.02 7.96
N ALA A 42 3.39 12.33 7.78
CA ALA A 42 2.69 13.08 6.75
C ALA A 42 3.01 12.56 5.34
N GLY A 43 4.28 12.23 5.06
CA GLY A 43 4.70 11.60 3.81
C GLY A 43 4.11 10.21 3.61
N MET A 44 4.08 9.38 4.65
CA MET A 44 3.45 8.05 4.57
C MET A 44 1.95 8.16 4.30
N LEU A 45 1.25 9.04 5.02
CA LEU A 45 -0.19 9.26 4.84
C LEU A 45 -0.51 9.83 3.46
N SER A 46 0.29 10.76 2.94
CA SER A 46 0.08 11.29 1.60
C SER A 46 0.27 10.21 0.53
N GLY A 47 1.28 9.34 0.67
CA GLY A 47 1.46 8.17 -0.19
C GLY A 47 0.24 7.24 -0.19
N HIS A 48 -0.29 6.92 0.99
CA HIS A 48 -1.51 6.12 1.13
C HIS A 48 -2.74 6.79 0.53
N LEU A 49 -2.87 8.10 0.71
CA LEU A 49 -3.96 8.87 0.13
C LEU A 49 -3.90 8.83 -1.40
N VAL A 50 -2.72 9.04 -1.99
CA VAL A 50 -2.51 8.95 -3.43
C VAL A 50 -2.84 7.55 -3.95
N ALA A 51 -2.36 6.50 -3.29
CA ALA A 51 -2.68 5.12 -3.66
C ALA A 51 -4.20 4.85 -3.60
N THR A 52 -4.86 5.34 -2.54
CA THR A 52 -6.32 5.22 -2.39
C THR A 52 -7.06 5.96 -3.49
N LEU A 53 -6.61 7.17 -3.86
CA LEU A 53 -7.20 7.94 -4.96
C LEU A 53 -7.01 7.24 -6.31
N ILE A 54 -5.86 6.63 -6.56
CA ILE A 54 -5.61 5.83 -7.77
C ILE A 54 -6.58 4.65 -7.86
N VAL A 55 -6.77 3.93 -6.75
CA VAL A 55 -7.74 2.82 -6.69
C VAL A 55 -9.18 3.32 -6.88
N ALA A 56 -9.55 4.40 -6.18
CA ALA A 56 -10.87 5.01 -6.27
C ALA A 56 -11.18 5.55 -7.68
N ALA A 57 -10.17 6.05 -8.40
CA ALA A 57 -10.27 6.45 -9.80
C ALA A 57 -10.50 5.25 -10.76
N GLY A 58 -10.45 4.02 -10.26
CA GLY A 58 -10.80 2.83 -11.03
C GLY A 58 -9.66 2.26 -11.86
N VAL A 59 -8.40 2.62 -11.58
CA VAL A 59 -7.22 2.09 -12.31
C VAL A 59 -7.18 0.55 -12.30
N GLY A 60 -7.69 -0.09 -11.25
CA GLY A 60 -7.83 -1.55 -11.20
C GLY A 60 -8.68 -2.13 -12.33
N SER A 61 -9.71 -1.41 -12.80
CA SER A 61 -10.53 -1.85 -13.94
C SER A 61 -9.75 -1.83 -15.26
N VAL A 62 -8.88 -0.83 -15.45
CA VAL A 62 -7.98 -0.72 -16.60
C VAL A 62 -6.98 -1.87 -16.60
N ILE A 63 -6.39 -2.16 -15.44
CA ILE A 63 -5.44 -3.27 -15.26
C ILE A 63 -6.14 -4.62 -15.55
N ALA A 64 -7.38 -4.81 -15.08
CA ALA A 64 -8.13 -6.03 -15.31
C ALA A 64 -8.50 -6.26 -16.79
N GLY A 65 -8.62 -5.18 -17.58
CA GLY A 65 -8.93 -5.24 -19.01
C GLY A 65 -7.72 -5.51 -19.92
N ALA A 66 -6.49 -5.44 -19.40
CA ALA A 66 -5.26 -5.55 -20.19
C ALA A 66 -4.39 -6.74 -19.72
N PRO A 67 -4.46 -7.89 -20.41
CA PRO A 67 -3.65 -9.05 -20.05
C PRO A 67 -2.16 -8.71 -20.10
N GLY A 68 -1.43 -9.03 -19.03
CA GLY A 68 0.01 -8.79 -18.90
C GLY A 68 0.41 -7.53 -18.13
N VAL A 69 -0.47 -6.54 -17.93
CA VAL A 69 -0.13 -5.33 -17.15
C VAL A 69 0.27 -5.68 -15.72
N LEU A 70 -0.49 -6.56 -15.07
CA LEU A 70 -0.18 -7.00 -13.71
C LEU A 70 1.16 -7.77 -13.64
N THR A 71 1.49 -8.55 -14.68
CA THR A 71 2.76 -9.27 -14.78
C THR A 71 3.92 -8.29 -14.91
N VAL A 72 3.80 -7.29 -15.78
CA VAL A 72 4.82 -6.24 -15.95
C VAL A 72 5.02 -5.46 -14.65
N LEU A 73 3.93 -5.05 -13.99
CA LEU A 73 4.00 -4.38 -12.69
C LEU A 73 4.67 -5.25 -11.62
N THR A 74 4.37 -6.55 -11.61
CA THR A 74 5.00 -7.50 -10.68
C THR A 74 6.50 -7.62 -10.92
N VAL A 75 6.94 -7.79 -12.17
CA VAL A 75 8.37 -7.91 -12.50
C VAL A 75 9.10 -6.60 -12.24
N ALA A 76 8.51 -5.46 -12.60
CA ALA A 76 9.07 -4.15 -12.30
C ALA A 76 9.21 -3.91 -10.79
N GLY A 77 8.17 -4.27 -10.02
CA GLY A 77 8.19 -4.19 -8.56
C GLY A 77 9.24 -5.11 -7.94
N ALA A 78 9.37 -6.35 -8.43
CA ALA A 78 10.42 -7.26 -7.99
C ALA A 78 11.82 -6.69 -8.29
N GLY A 79 12.02 -6.12 -9.48
CA GLY A 79 13.29 -5.46 -9.84
C GLY A 79 13.60 -4.22 -9.01
N TYR A 80 12.59 -3.48 -8.56
CA TYR A 80 12.77 -2.34 -7.65
C TYR A 80 13.18 -2.74 -6.23
N LEU A 81 12.79 -3.95 -5.79
CA LEU A 81 13.09 -4.46 -4.45
C LEU A 81 14.44 -5.20 -4.35
N LEU A 82 15.07 -5.52 -5.49
CA LEU A 82 16.44 -6.03 -5.57
C LEU A 82 17.45 -4.89 -5.37
#